data_AF-A0AAD4VFD9-F1
#
_entry.id   AF-A0AAD4VFD9-F1
#
_cell.length_a   1.000
_cell.length_b   1.000
_cell.length_c   1.000
_cell.angle_alpha   90.00
_cell.angle_beta   90.00
_cell.angle_gamma   90.00
#
_symmetry.space_group_name_H-M   'P 1'
#
loop_
_entity.id
_entity.type
_entity.pdbx_description
1 polymer ?
#
loop_
_entity_poly.entity_id
_entity_poly.type
_entity_poly.pdbx_seq_one_letter_code
_entity_poly.pdbx_strand_id
1 'polypeptide(L)'
;MDIIHDVFSFASTNINQEGEDDVPTPMDSAEFEQYEKLLKNANQELYPGCESFSVLKAIVELMHRKIKYRMSNLCFDYFLGVFKRMLPTDNCLPKDHKHVQKVLNGLGLGYEKIHACKNNCMLFYKEYEALDFVGLQTGKITQQGYHQHN
;
A
#
# COMPACT_ATOMS: atom_id res chain seq x y z
N MET A 1 15.16 10.58 2.95
CA MET A 1 14.28 9.74 3.79
C MET A 1 13.81 8.63 2.88
N ASP A 2 14.46 7.48 2.98
CA ASP A 2 14.22 6.33 2.09
C ASP A 2 12.96 5.60 2.54
N ILE A 3 11.84 5.96 1.91
CA ILE A 3 10.51 5.39 2.19
C ILE A 3 10.51 3.87 2.02
N ILE A 4 11.39 3.34 1.17
CA ILE A 4 11.57 1.89 1.01
C ILE A 4 12.03 1.26 2.33
N HIS A 5 12.95 1.90 3.05
CA HIS A 5 13.42 1.40 4.35
C HIS A 5 12.31 1.50 5.42
N ASP A 6 11.52 2.58 5.42
CA ASP A 6 10.44 2.76 6.40
C ASP A 6 9.28 1.79 6.18
N VAL A 7 8.89 1.54 4.92
CA VAL A 7 7.85 0.56 4.55
C VAL A 7 8.33 -0.88 4.78
N PHE A 8 9.57 -1.19 4.43
CA PHE A 8 10.11 -2.53 4.60
C PHE A 8 10.38 -2.85 6.07
N SER A 9 10.80 -1.87 6.88
CA SER A 9 10.97 -2.05 8.32
C SER A 9 9.63 -2.29 9.00
N PHE A 10 8.55 -1.61 8.57
CA PHE A 10 7.18 -1.84 9.06
C PHE A 10 6.68 -3.24 8.66
N ALA A 11 6.91 -3.66 7.42
CA ALA A 11 6.59 -5.03 6.98
C ALA A 11 7.41 -6.10 7.73
N SER A 12 8.65 -5.80 8.10
CA SER A 12 9.54 -6.71 8.84
C SER A 12 9.23 -6.79 10.33
N THR A 13 8.60 -5.77 10.92
CA THR A 13 8.21 -5.78 12.34
C THR A 13 6.92 -6.56 12.58
N ASN A 14 6.07 -6.71 11.57
CA ASN A 14 4.84 -7.52 11.64
C ASN A 14 5.09 -9.04 11.57
N ILE A 15 6.34 -9.50 11.45
CA ILE A 15 6.70 -10.93 11.43
C ILE A 15 6.93 -11.49 12.85
N ASN A 16 6.92 -10.65 13.90
CA ASN A 16 7.28 -11.05 15.27
C ASN A 16 6.26 -10.60 16.34
N GLN A 17 4.97 -10.88 16.16
CA GLN A 17 4.04 -10.94 17.29
C GLN A 17 3.40 -12.33 17.36
N GLU A 18 3.93 -13.14 18.28
CA GLU A 18 3.29 -14.36 18.78
C GLU A 18 2.09 -13.94 19.65
N GLY A 19 0.89 -14.40 19.26
CA GLY A 19 -0.36 -14.25 19.99
C GLY A 19 -1.28 -15.44 19.70
N GLU A 20 -1.29 -16.39 20.64
CA GLU A 20 -2.19 -17.52 20.92
C GLU A 20 -3.25 -17.94 19.88
N ASP A 21 -3.03 -19.15 19.33
CA ASP A 21 -3.96 -20.08 18.67
C ASP A 21 -4.80 -19.59 17.48
N ASP A 22 -4.15 -19.04 16.46
CA ASP A 22 -4.54 -19.36 15.08
C ASP A 22 -3.46 -20.29 14.51
N VAL A 23 -3.77 -21.59 14.41
CA VAL A 23 -2.91 -22.54 13.70
C VAL A 23 -2.63 -21.91 12.34
N PRO A 24 -1.36 -21.62 11.97
CA PRO A 24 -1.06 -21.12 10.64
C PRO A 24 -1.69 -22.09 9.66
N THR A 25 -2.79 -21.67 9.03
CA THR A 25 -3.42 -22.50 8.04
C THR A 25 -2.33 -22.74 7.01
N PRO A 26 -1.96 -23.99 6.70
CA PRO A 26 -0.90 -24.24 5.74
C PRO A 26 -1.28 -23.48 4.48
N MET A 27 -0.50 -22.45 4.15
CA MET A 27 -0.67 -21.71 2.92
C MET A 27 -0.68 -22.74 1.80
N ASP A 28 -1.77 -22.81 1.04
CA ASP A 28 -1.88 -23.81 0.00
C ASP A 28 -0.67 -23.67 -0.93
N SER A 29 -0.05 -24.80 -1.29
CA SER A 29 1.18 -24.82 -2.09
C SER A 29 1.02 -23.97 -3.37
N ALA A 30 -0.19 -23.97 -3.94
CA ALA A 30 -0.52 -23.18 -5.12
C ALA A 30 -0.59 -21.67 -4.86
N GLU A 31 -1.02 -21.23 -3.67
CA GLU A 31 -1.02 -19.80 -3.28
C GLU A 31 0.41 -19.31 -3.04
N PHE A 32 1.25 -20.13 -2.42
CA PHE A 32 2.66 -19.83 -2.19
C PHE A 32 3.43 -19.68 -3.52
N GLU A 33 3.26 -20.62 -4.45
CA GLU A 33 3.85 -20.53 -5.78
C GLU A 33 3.40 -19.27 -6.54
N GLN A 34 2.14 -18.87 -6.41
CA GLN A 34 1.62 -17.64 -7.01
C GLN A 34 2.27 -16.40 -6.42
N TYR A 35 2.41 -16.34 -5.10
CA TYR A 35 3.08 -15.25 -4.40
C TYR A 35 4.56 -15.15 -4.82
N GLU A 36 5.31 -16.25 -4.83
CA GLU A 36 6.72 -16.26 -5.26
C GLU A 36 6.87 -15.77 -6.70
N LYS A 37 5.98 -16.20 -7.60
CA LYS A 37 5.97 -15.74 -8.99
C LYS A 37 5.72 -14.23 -9.09
N LEU A 38 4.78 -13.71 -8.30
CA LEU A 38 4.51 -12.27 -8.25
C LEU A 38 5.71 -11.50 -7.71
N LEU A 39 6.33 -11.97 -6.63
CA LEU A 39 7.50 -11.36 -6.02
C LEU A 39 8.67 -11.32 -7.00
N LYS A 40 8.94 -12.43 -7.70
CA LYS A 40 9.96 -12.50 -8.76
C LYS A 40 9.69 -11.49 -9.88
N ASN A 41 8.46 -11.41 -10.36
CA ASN A 41 8.07 -10.45 -11.40
C ASN A 41 8.12 -8.99 -10.92
N ALA A 42 7.91 -8.73 -9.64
CA ALA A 42 7.99 -7.39 -9.08
C ALA A 42 9.45 -6.96 -8.86
N ASN A 43 10.35 -7.90 -8.56
CA ASN A 43 11.77 -7.64 -8.35
C ASN A 43 12.61 -7.60 -9.63
N GLN A 44 12.06 -8.02 -10.77
CA GLN A 44 12.75 -7.88 -12.05
C GLN A 44 13.02 -6.40 -12.39
N GLU A 45 14.02 -6.18 -13.25
CA GLU A 45 14.34 -4.86 -13.80
C GLU A 45 13.12 -4.22 -14.48
N LEU A 46 12.98 -2.89 -14.38
CA LEU A 46 11.85 -2.18 -14.98
C LEU A 46 11.79 -2.36 -16.50
N TYR A 47 12.95 -2.48 -17.13
CA TYR A 47 13.18 -2.86 -18.52
C TYR A 47 14.61 -3.46 -18.60
N PRO A 48 14.96 -4.23 -19.64
CA PRO A 48 16.27 -4.87 -19.72
C PRO A 48 17.43 -3.87 -19.64
N GLY A 49 18.37 -4.13 -18.73
CA GLY A 49 19.53 -3.26 -18.47
C GLY A 49 19.25 -2.11 -17.49
N CYS A 50 18.08 -2.10 -16.83
CA CYS A 50 17.75 -1.06 -15.86
C CYS A 50 18.32 -1.38 -14.46
N GLU A 51 19.55 -0.95 -14.20
CA GLU A 51 20.22 -1.20 -12.91
C GLU A 51 19.62 -0.39 -11.74
N SER A 52 18.95 0.73 -12.04
CA SER A 52 18.48 1.67 -11.01
C SER A 52 17.08 1.37 -10.47
N PHE A 53 16.25 0.66 -11.25
CA PHE A 53 14.85 0.38 -10.91
C PHE A 53 14.44 -1.05 -11.20
N SER A 54 13.94 -1.74 -10.17
CA SER A 54 13.01 -2.85 -10.35
C SER A 54 11.58 -2.35 -10.60
N VAL A 55 10.69 -3.23 -11.06
CA VAL A 55 9.26 -2.92 -11.22
C VAL A 55 8.64 -2.46 -9.90
N LEU A 56 8.93 -3.15 -8.80
CA LEU A 56 8.42 -2.83 -7.47
C LEU A 56 8.91 -1.46 -7.01
N LYS A 57 10.21 -1.17 -7.17
CA LYS A 57 10.79 0.13 -6.80
C LYS A 57 10.12 1.27 -7.57
N ALA A 58 9.91 1.10 -8.88
CA ALA A 58 9.22 2.09 -9.71
C ALA A 58 7.77 2.31 -9.23
N ILE A 59 7.03 1.24 -8.95
CA ILE A 59 5.67 1.30 -8.43
C ILE A 59 5.62 2.08 -7.10
N VAL A 60 6.49 1.75 -6.14
CA VAL A 60 6.51 2.37 -4.81
C VAL A 60 6.82 3.87 -4.92
N GLU A 61 7.82 4.25 -5.71
CA GLU A 61 8.18 5.64 -5.96
C GLU A 61 7.03 6.44 -6.61
N LEU A 62 6.36 5.86 -7.61
CA LEU A 62 5.23 6.49 -8.29
C LEU A 62 4.02 6.64 -7.36
N MET A 63 3.71 5.61 -6.56
CA MET A 63 2.64 5.66 -5.57
C MET A 63 2.94 6.69 -4.47
N HIS A 64 4.19 6.79 -4.02
CA HIS A 64 4.58 7.82 -3.07
C HIS A 64 4.31 9.22 -3.63
N ARG A 65 4.71 9.50 -4.88
CA ARG A 65 4.43 10.78 -5.54
C ARG A 65 2.94 11.02 -5.69
N LYS A 66 2.17 10.01 -6.10
CA LYS A 66 0.71 10.09 -6.19
C LYS A 66 0.10 10.57 -4.87
N ILE A 67 0.48 9.95 -3.76
CA ILE A 67 -0.04 10.28 -2.43
C ILE A 67 0.43 11.67 -2.00
N LYS A 68 1.73 11.94 -2.10
CA LYS A 68 2.35 13.21 -1.70
C LYS A 68 1.73 14.41 -2.40
N TYR A 69 1.45 14.29 -3.70
CA TYR A 69 0.87 15.35 -4.51
C TYR A 69 -0.66 15.23 -4.69
N ARG A 70 -1.31 14.30 -3.97
CA ARG A 70 -2.75 14.08 -4.01
C ARG A 70 -3.31 13.89 -5.43
N MET A 71 -2.56 13.20 -6.28
CA MET A 71 -2.98 12.95 -7.66
C MET A 71 -4.20 12.03 -7.69
N SER A 72 -5.24 12.45 -8.42
CA SER A 72 -6.40 11.60 -8.71
C SER A 72 -5.97 10.35 -9.48
N ASN A 73 -6.79 9.30 -9.49
CA ASN A 73 -6.49 8.09 -10.28
C ASN A 73 -6.39 8.41 -11.78
N LEU A 74 -7.31 9.24 -12.29
CA LEU A 74 -7.28 9.68 -13.69
C LEU A 74 -5.97 10.39 -14.05
N CYS A 75 -5.53 11.34 -13.21
CA CYS A 75 -4.28 12.07 -13.42
C CYS A 75 -3.07 11.12 -13.38
N PHE A 76 -3.06 10.20 -12.42
CA PHE A 76 -1.99 9.21 -12.28
C PHE A 76 -1.93 8.25 -13.47
N ASP A 77 -3.08 7.77 -13.95
CA ASP A 77 -3.17 6.88 -15.12
C ASP A 77 -2.67 7.58 -16.39
N TYR A 78 -2.97 8.88 -16.53
CA TYR A 78 -2.44 9.68 -17.63
C TYR A 78 -0.91 9.74 -17.59
N PHE A 79 -0.32 10.04 -16.43
CA PHE A 79 1.15 10.07 -16.28
C PHE A 79 1.78 8.70 -16.48
N LEU A 80 1.20 7.62 -15.96
CA LEU A 80 1.66 6.26 -16.22
C LEU A 80 1.69 5.95 -17.72
N GLY A 81 0.64 6.34 -18.45
CA GLY A 81 0.58 6.20 -19.90
C GLY A 81 1.70 6.98 -20.61
N VAL A 82 2.03 8.18 -20.14
CA VAL A 82 3.14 8.98 -20.68
C VAL A 82 4.48 8.32 -20.39
N PHE A 83 4.75 7.95 -19.13
CA PHE A 83 6.01 7.29 -18.75
C PHE A 83 6.22 5.98 -19.50
N LYS A 84 5.16 5.18 -19.66
CA LYS A 84 5.23 3.92 -20.41
C LYS A 84 5.62 4.11 -21.88
N ARG A 85 5.28 5.24 -22.50
CA ARG A 85 5.70 5.61 -23.87
C ARG A 85 7.10 6.22 -23.94
N MET A 86 7.58 6.81 -22.84
CA MET A 86 8.94 7.35 -22.75
C MET A 86 10.00 6.26 -22.50
N LEU A 87 9.60 5.15 -21.89
CA LEU A 87 10.45 4.00 -21.64
C LEU A 87 10.58 3.09 -22.88
N PRO A 88 11.60 2.21 -22.92
CA PRO A 88 11.73 1.18 -23.97
C PRO A 88 10.48 0.31 -24.12
N THR A 89 10.23 -0.22 -25.32
CA THR A 89 9.00 -0.97 -25.67
C THR A 89 8.72 -2.17 -24.75
N ASP A 90 9.77 -2.81 -24.24
CA ASP A 90 9.76 -4.00 -23.40
C ASP A 90 9.71 -3.70 -21.89
N ASN A 91 9.35 -2.47 -21.51
CA ASN A 91 9.21 -2.11 -20.10
C ASN A 91 8.03 -2.83 -19.40
N CYS A 92 8.27 -3.17 -18.14
CA CYS A 92 7.36 -3.85 -17.24
C CYS A 92 6.53 -2.87 -16.39
N LEU A 93 6.48 -1.57 -16.74
CA LEU A 93 5.71 -0.59 -15.98
C LEU A 93 4.20 -0.91 -16.08
N PRO A 94 3.45 -0.92 -14.96
CA PRO A 94 2.00 -1.12 -15.02
C PRO A 94 1.30 -0.03 -15.84
N LYS A 95 0.22 -0.41 -16.53
CA LYS A 95 -0.49 0.49 -17.45
C LYS A 95 -1.36 1.55 -16.77
N ASP A 96 -1.85 1.25 -15.56
CA ASP A 96 -2.78 2.10 -14.82
C ASP A 96 -2.72 1.77 -13.31
N HIS A 97 -3.37 2.61 -12.51
CA HIS A 97 -3.47 2.49 -11.06
C HIS A 97 -4.06 1.15 -10.63
N LYS A 98 -5.02 0.60 -11.38
CA LYS A 98 -5.64 -0.69 -11.03
C LYS A 98 -4.60 -1.82 -11.12
N HIS A 99 -3.74 -1.80 -12.13
CA HIS A 99 -2.67 -2.80 -12.27
C HIS A 99 -1.57 -2.60 -11.23
N VAL A 100 -1.26 -1.34 -10.90
CA VAL A 100 -0.39 -1.03 -9.75
C VAL A 100 -0.93 -1.65 -8.46
N GLN A 101 -2.21 -1.41 -8.15
CA GLN A 101 -2.86 -1.97 -6.97
C GLN A 101 -2.90 -3.50 -7.00
N LYS A 102 -3.12 -4.12 -8.16
CA LYS A 102 -3.09 -5.58 -8.27
C LYS A 102 -1.73 -6.16 -7.89
N VAL A 103 -0.63 -5.53 -8.32
CA VAL A 103 0.72 -5.95 -7.95
C VAL A 103 0.94 -5.78 -6.44
N LEU A 104 0.58 -4.62 -5.89
CA LEU A 104 0.75 -4.34 -4.46
C LEU A 104 -0.10 -5.29 -3.59
N ASN A 105 -1.38 -5.48 -3.92
CA ASN A 105 -2.27 -6.38 -3.18
C ASN A 105 -1.77 -7.83 -3.24
N GLY A 106 -1.30 -8.29 -4.41
CA GLY A 106 -0.75 -9.63 -4.56
C GLY A 106 0.55 -9.87 -3.77
N LEU A 107 1.21 -8.80 -3.32
CA LEU A 107 2.38 -8.84 -2.45
C LEU A 107 2.06 -8.51 -0.98
N GLY A 108 0.77 -8.37 -0.62
CA GLY A 108 0.36 -7.94 0.73
C GLY A 108 0.64 -6.46 1.04
N LEU A 109 1.05 -5.67 0.05
CA LEU A 109 1.33 -4.22 0.17
C LEU A 109 0.14 -3.35 -0.26
N GLY A 110 -1.04 -3.97 -0.37
CA GLY A 110 -2.29 -3.31 -0.70
C GLY A 110 -2.77 -2.38 0.40
N TYR A 111 -3.70 -1.49 0.07
CA TYR A 111 -4.44 -0.73 1.08
C TYR A 111 -5.94 -0.91 0.89
N GLU A 112 -6.64 -1.00 2.01
CA GLU A 112 -8.09 -0.94 2.03
C GLU A 112 -8.54 0.52 2.16
N LYS A 113 -9.57 0.91 1.39
CA LYS A 113 -10.15 2.24 1.52
C LYS A 113 -11.15 2.23 2.66
N ILE A 114 -10.79 2.86 3.77
CA ILE A 114 -11.74 3.14 4.84
C ILE A 114 -12.62 4.31 4.41
N HIS A 115 -13.94 4.09 4.37
CA HIS A 115 -14.89 5.15 4.11
C HIS A 115 -14.90 6.15 5.27
N ALA A 116 -14.42 7.37 5.04
CA ALA A 116 -14.57 8.46 5.99
C ALA A 116 -16.03 8.95 6.00
N CYS A 117 -16.58 9.20 7.19
CA CYS A 117 -17.85 9.90 7.34
C CYS A 117 -17.76 11.31 6.73
N LYS A 118 -18.90 11.91 6.36
CA LYS A 118 -19.00 13.31 5.86
C LYS A 118 -18.27 14.34 6.74
N ASN A 119 -18.11 14.07 8.02
CA ASN A 119 -17.42 14.94 8.98
C ASN A 119 -15.97 14.52 9.26
N ASN A 120 -15.35 13.72 8.39
CA ASN A 120 -14.02 13.11 8.61
C ASN A 120 -13.93 12.28 9.91
N CYS A 121 -15.05 11.80 10.44
CA CYS A 121 -15.02 10.83 11.54
C CYS A 121 -14.42 9.52 11.02
N MET A 122 -13.35 9.05 11.67
CA MET A 122 -12.90 7.66 11.50
C MET A 122 -13.99 6.76 12.08
N LEU A 123 -14.55 5.88 11.25
CA LEU A 123 -15.41 4.82 11.73
C LEU A 123 -14.52 3.84 12.50
N PHE A 124 -14.59 3.88 13.82
CA PHE A 124 -14.00 2.86 14.67
C PHE A 124 -14.79 1.56 14.45
N TYR A 125 -14.19 0.60 13.76
CA TYR A 125 -14.65 -0.78 13.81
C TYR A 125 -14.22 -1.33 15.18
N LYS A 126 -15.15 -1.94 15.92
CA LYS A 126 -14.95 -2.48 17.29
C LYS A 126 -13.73 -3.41 17.44
N GLU A 127 -13.19 -3.92 16.33
CA GLU A 127 -12.06 -4.84 16.29
C GLU A 127 -10.69 -4.13 16.40
N TYR A 128 -10.62 -2.80 16.29
CA TYR A 128 -9.38 -2.02 16.39
C TYR A 128 -9.30 -1.13 17.63
N GLU A 129 -10.15 -1.38 18.63
CA GLU A 129 -10.21 -0.61 19.88
C GLU A 129 -8.90 -0.69 20.70
N ALA A 130 -8.07 -1.70 20.43
CA ALA A 130 -6.83 -1.98 21.15
C ALA A 130 -5.54 -1.52 20.44
N LEU A 131 -5.62 -0.90 19.25
CA LEU A 131 -4.42 -0.39 18.58
C LEU A 131 -4.06 0.99 19.15
N ASP A 132 -3.16 0.99 20.14
CA ASP A 132 -2.56 2.20 20.69
C ASP A 132 -1.78 2.95 19.60
N PHE A 133 -2.34 4.06 19.13
CA PHE A 133 -1.70 4.95 18.16
C PHE A 133 -0.55 5.73 18.83
N VAL A 134 0.68 5.25 18.70
CA VAL A 134 1.85 6.13 18.86
C VAL A 134 2.02 6.94 17.57
N GLY A 135 1.52 8.17 17.58
CA GLY A 135 2.03 9.22 16.71
C GLY A 135 1.17 9.66 15.52
N LEU A 136 -0.05 10.14 15.79
CA LEU A 136 -0.62 11.25 15.03
C LEU A 136 -0.92 12.36 16.02
N GLN A 137 -0.08 13.40 16.02
CA GLN A 137 -0.41 14.66 16.70
C GLN A 137 -1.61 15.29 15.98
N THR A 138 -2.82 14.81 16.28
CA THR A 138 -4.05 15.52 15.94
C THR A 138 -4.36 16.45 17.09
N GLY A 139 -4.35 17.74 16.78
CA GLY A 139 -4.69 18.81 17.70
C GLY A 139 -5.98 18.51 18.47
N LYS A 140 -5.89 18.74 19.77
CA LYS A 140 -6.95 18.95 20.76
C LYS A 140 -8.36 18.89 20.16
N ILE A 141 -9.00 17.73 20.22
CA ILE A 141 -10.46 17.67 20.17
C ILE A 141 -10.91 17.76 21.62
N THR A 142 -11.13 18.99 22.08
CA THR A 142 -11.87 19.25 23.31
C THR A 142 -13.26 18.66 23.12
N GLN A 143 -13.61 17.60 23.84
CA GLN A 143 -15.00 17.24 24.04
C GLN A 143 -15.63 18.35 24.88
N GLN A 144 -16.19 19.36 24.23
CA GLN A 144 -17.27 20.16 24.81
C GLN A 144 -18.56 19.69 24.18
N GLY A 145 -19.41 19.12 25.04
CA GLY A 145 -20.63 18.43 24.68
C GLY A 145 -21.72 19.32 24.12
N TYR A 146 -22.78 18.68 23.61
CA TYR A 146 -24.14 19.14 23.31
C TYR A 146 -24.77 17.98 22.50
N HIS A 147 -25.95 17.41 22.72
CA HIS A 147 -26.96 17.44 23.77
C HIS A 147 -27.88 16.21 23.52
N GLN A 148 -28.58 15.83 24.58
CA GLN A 148 -29.78 14.96 24.70
C GLN A 148 -30.69 14.77 23.45
N HIS A 149 -31.20 13.55 23.24
CA HIS A 149 -32.63 13.21 23.39
C HIS A 149 -32.89 11.72 23.06
N ASN A 150 -33.10 10.90 24.10
CA ASN A 150 -34.38 10.24 24.41
C ASN A 150 -34.29 9.57 25.78
#